data_AF-A0A239M951-F1
#
_entry.id   AF-A0A239M951-F1
#
_cell.length_a   1.000
_cell.length_b   1.000
_cell.length_c   1.000
_cell.angle_alpha   90.00
_cell.angle_beta   90.00
_cell.angle_gamma   90.00
#
_symmetry.space_group_name_H-M   'P 1'
#
loop_
_entity.id
_entity.type
_entity.pdbx_description
1 polymer ?
#
loop_
_entity_poly.entity_id
_entity_poly.type
_entity_poly.pdbx_seq_one_letter_code
_entity_poly.pdbx_strand_id
1 'polypeptide(L)'
;MMQAVESRFGANQTAPAEIEWLTNNGSCYTAAETRSFARNLGLKPVTTPVSSPQSNGMAESLVKTIKRDYASLAERPNATTVMQQLGAWFEHYNTRHPHSALKYLSPRRFRERQALNN
;
A
#
# COMPACT_ATOMS: atom_id res chain seq x y z
N MET A 1 8.82 -3.32 1.55
CA MET A 1 8.73 -3.84 0.18
C MET A 1 8.64 -5.36 0.17
N MET A 2 9.66 -6.10 0.66
CA MET A 2 9.65 -7.58 0.74
C MET A 2 8.38 -8.18 1.33
N GLN A 3 7.99 -7.79 2.56
CA GLN A 3 6.77 -8.31 3.21
C GLN A 3 5.50 -8.13 2.37
N ALA A 4 5.40 -7.07 1.55
CA ALA A 4 4.25 -6.84 0.69
C ALA A 4 4.24 -7.79 -0.53
N VAL A 5 5.42 -8.10 -1.08
CA VAL A 5 5.59 -9.09 -2.15
C VAL A 5 5.25 -10.48 -1.61
N GLU A 6 5.80 -10.84 -0.45
CA GLU A 6 5.53 -12.15 0.18
C GLU A 6 4.06 -12.31 0.57
N SER A 7 3.44 -11.27 1.12
CA SER A 7 2.02 -11.30 1.46
C SER A 7 1.12 -11.46 0.22
N ARG A 8 1.55 -10.98 -0.95
CA ARG A 8 0.77 -11.02 -2.18
C ARG A 8 0.99 -12.29 -3.00
N PHE A 9 2.23 -12.76 -3.10
CA PHE A 9 2.61 -13.86 -3.99
C PHE A 9 2.99 -15.13 -3.23
N GLY A 10 3.31 -15.04 -1.94
CA GLY A 10 3.73 -16.18 -1.11
C GLY A 10 5.15 -15.99 -0.59
N ALA A 11 5.47 -16.68 0.51
CA ALA A 11 6.79 -16.64 1.12
C ALA A 11 7.88 -17.08 0.12
N ASN A 12 9.00 -16.36 0.09
CA ASN A 12 10.11 -16.58 -0.84
C ASN A 12 9.73 -16.51 -2.34
N GLN A 13 8.57 -15.94 -2.70
CA GLN A 13 8.18 -15.70 -4.09
C GLN A 13 8.46 -14.27 -4.53
N THR A 14 8.70 -14.09 -5.82
CA THR A 14 8.80 -12.79 -6.49
C THR A 14 7.52 -12.52 -7.29
N ALA A 15 7.36 -11.29 -7.79
CA ALA A 15 6.25 -10.99 -8.69
C ALA A 15 6.35 -11.86 -9.97
N PRO A 16 5.29 -12.58 -10.37
CA PRO A 16 5.32 -13.50 -11.53
C PRO A 16 5.35 -12.77 -12.88
N ALA A 17 5.08 -11.46 -12.87
CA ALA A 17 5.18 -10.56 -14.01
C ALA A 17 5.73 -9.21 -13.51
N GLU A 18 6.28 -8.40 -14.42
CA GLU A 18 6.79 -7.08 -14.07
C GLU A 18 5.68 -6.21 -13.46
N ILE A 19 5.93 -5.69 -12.26
CA ILE A 19 5.04 -4.75 -11.57
C ILE A 19 5.81 -3.46 -11.30
N GLU A 20 5.25 -2.34 -11.75
CA GLU A 20 5.81 -1.03 -11.45
C GLU A 20 5.64 -0.69 -9.96
N TRP A 21 6.75 -0.39 -9.31
CA TRP A 21 6.82 0.07 -7.93
C TRP A 21 7.11 1.57 -7.94
N LEU A 22 6.04 2.36 -7.88
CA LEU A 22 6.09 3.82 -7.89
C LEU A 22 6.39 4.40 -6.51
N THR A 23 7.41 5.26 -6.43
CA THR A 23 7.79 6.00 -5.22
C THR A 23 8.04 7.48 -5.53
N ASN A 24 8.17 8.31 -4.49
CA ASN A 24 8.73 9.66 -4.66
C ASN A 24 10.27 9.60 -4.83
N ASN A 25 10.89 10.77 -4.98
CA ASN A 25 12.34 10.92 -5.15
C ASN A 25 13.13 10.93 -3.82
N GLY A 26 12.56 10.42 -2.73
CA GLY A 26 13.26 10.32 -1.45
C GLY A 26 14.52 9.43 -1.57
N SER A 27 15.61 9.83 -0.91
CA SER A 27 16.92 9.16 -1.02
C SER A 27 16.87 7.66 -0.71
N CYS A 28 16.03 7.25 0.25
CA CYS A 28 15.85 5.84 0.58
C CYS A 28 15.28 5.01 -0.58
N TYR A 29 14.52 5.62 -1.49
CA TYR A 29 13.94 4.96 -2.67
C TYR A 29 14.83 5.07 -3.91
N THR A 30 15.66 6.10 -4.01
CA THR A 30 16.57 6.29 -5.14
C THR A 30 17.93 5.60 -4.96
N ALA A 31 18.28 5.20 -3.73
CA ALA A 31 19.48 4.44 -3.42
C ALA A 31 19.63 3.20 -4.31
N ALA A 32 20.87 2.93 -4.75
CA ALA A 32 21.18 1.86 -5.69
C ALA A 32 20.80 0.49 -5.12
N GLU A 33 21.10 0.26 -3.84
CA GLU A 33 20.80 -0.97 -3.11
C GLU A 33 19.30 -1.23 -3.05
N THR A 34 18.50 -0.20 -2.73
CA THR A 34 17.03 -0.29 -2.70
C THR A 34 16.47 -0.67 -4.08
N ARG A 35 16.96 -0.03 -5.15
CA ARG A 35 16.50 -0.30 -6.51
C ARG A 35 16.90 -1.69 -7.00
N SER A 36 18.11 -2.14 -6.67
CA SER A 36 18.57 -3.50 -6.98
C SER A 36 17.74 -4.54 -6.21
N PHE A 37 17.47 -4.30 -4.94
CA PHE A 37 16.62 -5.17 -4.12
C PHE A 37 15.18 -5.26 -4.66
N ALA A 38 14.60 -4.15 -5.08
CA ALA A 38 13.28 -4.14 -5.74
C ALA A 38 13.24 -5.01 -7.00
N ARG A 39 14.27 -4.91 -7.86
CA ARG A 39 14.38 -5.74 -9.07
C ARG A 39 14.50 -7.23 -8.74
N ASN A 40 15.25 -7.59 -7.70
CA ASN A 40 15.34 -8.98 -7.23
C ASN A 40 14.00 -9.54 -6.75
N LEU A 41 13.06 -8.67 -6.36
CA LEU A 41 11.69 -9.07 -5.99
C LEU A 41 10.71 -9.11 -7.18
N GLY A 42 11.18 -8.89 -8.42
CA GLY A 42 10.35 -8.83 -9.62
C GLY A 42 9.64 -7.48 -9.83
N LEU A 43 10.09 -6.42 -9.14
CA LEU A 43 9.50 -5.09 -9.25
C LEU A 43 10.35 -4.17 -10.14
N LYS A 44 9.70 -3.29 -10.90
CA LYS A 44 10.34 -2.22 -11.66
C LYS A 44 10.28 -0.91 -10.87
N PRO A 45 11.39 -0.39 -10.34
CA PRO A 45 11.39 0.88 -9.61
C PRO A 45 11.08 2.05 -10.54
N VAL A 46 10.06 2.82 -10.20
CA VAL A 46 9.64 4.04 -10.92
C VAL A 46 9.55 5.18 -9.92
N THR A 47 10.03 6.37 -10.29
CA THR A 47 9.89 7.56 -9.45
C THR A 47 8.91 8.56 -10.06
N THR A 48 8.22 9.31 -9.20
CA THR A 48 7.37 10.43 -9.64
C THR A 48 8.20 11.48 -10.38
N PRO A 49 7.64 12.15 -11.39
CA PRO A 49 8.29 13.32 -11.99
C PRO A 49 8.67 14.37 -10.94
N VAL A 50 9.75 15.10 -11.18
CA VAL A 50 10.18 16.21 -10.32
C VAL A 50 9.04 17.25 -10.26
N SER A 51 8.79 17.78 -9.07
CA SER A 51 7.73 18.77 -8.83
C SER A 51 6.30 18.29 -9.15
N SER A 52 6.03 16.98 -9.06
CA SER A 52 4.68 16.41 -9.21
C SER A 52 4.16 15.79 -7.90
N PRO A 53 3.81 16.62 -6.89
CA PRO A 53 3.31 16.11 -5.61
C PRO A 53 2.01 15.30 -5.75
N GLN A 54 1.19 15.60 -6.75
CA GLN A 54 -0.08 14.90 -7.01
C GLN A 54 0.13 13.42 -7.35
N SER A 55 1.30 13.06 -7.91
CA SER A 55 1.64 11.68 -8.24
C SER A 55 1.74 10.77 -7.01
N ASN A 56 1.90 11.34 -5.81
CA ASN A 56 1.90 10.62 -4.54
C ASN A 56 0.50 10.56 -3.88
N GLY A 57 -0.53 11.15 -4.51
CA GLY A 57 -1.84 11.36 -3.91
C GLY A 57 -2.55 10.09 -3.45
N MET A 58 -2.32 8.95 -4.13
CA MET A 58 -2.90 7.67 -3.71
C MET A 58 -2.34 7.20 -2.35
N ALA A 59 -1.02 7.25 -2.18
CA ALA A 59 -0.36 6.87 -0.94
C ALA A 59 -0.74 7.83 0.20
N GLU A 60 -0.77 9.13 -0.08
CA GLU A 60 -1.18 10.16 0.88
C GLU A 60 -2.64 10.00 1.32
N SER A 61 -3.54 9.68 0.38
CA SER A 61 -4.95 9.43 0.67
C SER A 61 -5.15 8.21 1.58
N LEU A 62 -4.39 7.13 1.34
CA LEU A 62 -4.38 5.95 2.21
C LEU A 62 -3.93 6.34 3.63
N VAL A 63 -2.77 6.99 3.77
CA VAL A 63 -2.22 7.39 5.07
C VAL A 63 -3.16 8.35 5.80
N LYS A 64 -3.75 9.31 5.07
CA LYS A 64 -4.74 10.25 5.62
C LYS A 64 -5.96 9.52 6.17
N THR A 65 -6.49 8.55 5.43
CA THR A 65 -7.65 7.75 5.87
C THR A 65 -7.33 6.94 7.12
N ILE A 66 -6.19 6.24 7.15
CA ILE A 66 -5.78 5.47 8.33
C ILE A 66 -5.59 6.38 9.56
N LYS A 67 -4.94 7.54 9.39
CA LYS A 67 -4.75 8.49 10.49
C LYS A 67 -6.08 9.07 10.98
N ARG A 68 -6.94 9.51 10.06
CA ARG A 68 -8.21 10.19 10.38
C ARG A 68 -9.23 9.25 10.99
N ASP A 69 -9.41 8.05 10.44
CA ASP A 69 -10.57 7.21 10.76
C ASP A 69 -10.24 6.07 11.73
N TYR A 70 -8.95 5.78 11.95
CA TYR A 70 -8.54 4.68 12.82
C TYR A 70 -7.64 5.19 13.94
N ALA A 71 -6.49 5.78 13.59
CA ALA A 71 -5.53 6.19 14.61
C ALA A 71 -6.09 7.31 15.51
N SER A 72 -6.83 8.28 14.97
CA SER A 72 -7.40 9.37 15.77
C SER A 72 -8.41 8.89 16.82
N LEU A 73 -9.08 7.76 16.58
CA LEU A 73 -10.12 7.19 17.43
C LEU A 73 -9.60 6.11 18.38
N ALA A 74 -8.36 5.67 18.20
CA ALA A 74 -7.76 4.60 18.98
C ALA A 74 -6.96 5.14 20.18
N GLU A 75 -6.84 4.32 21.23
CA GLU A 75 -5.84 4.51 22.28
C GLU A 75 -4.44 4.24 21.72
N ARG A 76 -3.53 5.21 21.89
CA ARG A 76 -2.18 5.17 21.33
C ARG A 76 -1.12 5.53 22.37
N PRO A 77 -1.02 4.77 23.49
CA PRO A 77 -0.10 5.09 24.58
C PRO A 77 1.38 5.01 24.17
N ASN A 78 1.72 4.21 23.16
CA ASN A 78 3.08 4.08 22.62
C ASN A 78 3.06 3.50 21.20
N ALA A 79 4.21 3.55 20.53
CA ALA A 79 4.37 3.06 19.15
C ALA A 79 4.08 1.55 19.03
N THR A 80 4.49 0.73 20.00
CA THR A 80 4.26 -0.73 19.99
C THR A 80 2.76 -1.05 19.92
N THR A 81 1.94 -0.35 20.69
CA THR A 81 0.48 -0.53 20.69
C THR A 81 -0.10 -0.18 19.32
N VAL A 82 0.35 0.92 18.70
CA VAL A 82 -0.08 1.30 17.35
C VAL A 82 0.30 0.22 16.33
N MET A 83 1.53 -0.28 16.39
CA MET A 83 2.01 -1.32 15.47
C MET A 83 1.18 -2.61 15.56
N GLN A 84 0.73 -2.99 16.75
CA GLN A 84 -0.16 -4.13 16.97
C GLN A 84 -1.57 -3.90 16.39
N GLN A 85 -2.06 -2.66 16.40
CA GLN A 85 -3.40 -2.31 15.90
C GLN A 85 -3.44 -2.14 14.36
N LEU A 86 -2.32 -1.79 13.72
CA LEU A 86 -2.25 -1.53 12.27
C LEU A 86 -2.85 -2.66 11.42
N GLY A 87 -2.57 -3.91 11.77
CA GLY A 87 -3.10 -5.07 11.04
C GLY A 87 -4.63 -5.11 11.03
N ALA A 88 -5.26 -4.88 12.18
CA ALA A 88 -6.72 -4.84 12.30
C ALA A 88 -7.33 -3.66 11.52
N TRP A 89 -6.67 -2.50 11.54
CA TRP A 89 -7.11 -1.33 10.77
C TRP A 89 -7.03 -1.57 9.26
N PHE A 90 -5.94 -2.17 8.77
CA PHE A 90 -5.83 -2.52 7.35
C PHE A 90 -6.84 -3.58 6.93
N GLU A 91 -7.13 -4.58 7.76
CA GLU A 91 -8.16 -5.57 7.43
C GLU A 91 -9.54 -4.93 7.37
N HIS A 92 -9.88 -4.05 8.33
CA HIS A 92 -11.14 -3.31 8.29
C HIS A 92 -11.22 -2.39 7.05
N TYR A 93 -10.15 -1.66 6.74
CA TYR A 93 -10.05 -0.83 5.54
C TYR A 93 -10.35 -1.65 4.27
N ASN A 94 -9.72 -2.83 4.13
CA ASN A 94 -9.84 -3.64 2.92
C ASN A 94 -11.15 -4.42 2.81
N THR A 95 -11.83 -4.72 3.94
CA THR A 95 -13.02 -5.59 3.94
C THR A 95 -14.34 -4.90 4.23
N ARG A 96 -14.33 -3.80 5.00
CA ARG A 96 -15.54 -3.18 5.54
C ARG A 96 -15.66 -1.69 5.24
N HIS A 97 -14.55 -0.95 5.22
CA HIS A 97 -14.58 0.50 5.04
C HIS A 97 -15.20 0.89 3.68
N PRO A 98 -16.23 1.77 3.66
CA PRO A 98 -16.89 2.17 2.43
C PRO A 98 -16.07 3.23 1.68
N HIS A 99 -15.86 3.04 0.38
CA HIS A 99 -15.16 4.01 -0.47
C HIS A 99 -16.09 4.59 -1.53
N SER A 100 -16.33 5.90 -1.53
CA SER A 100 -17.19 6.56 -2.51
C SER A 100 -16.72 6.33 -3.96
N ALA A 101 -15.41 6.40 -4.20
CA ALA A 101 -14.80 6.09 -5.50
C ALA A 101 -15.03 4.64 -5.96
N LEU A 102 -15.34 3.73 -5.04
CA LEU A 102 -15.60 2.31 -5.32
C LEU A 102 -17.10 1.98 -5.22
N LYS A 103 -17.99 2.95 -5.47
CA LYS A 103 -19.46 2.78 -5.34
C LYS A 103 -19.87 2.33 -3.92
N TYR A 104 -19.18 2.85 -2.91
CA TYR A 104 -19.34 2.49 -1.50
C TYR A 104 -19.03 1.03 -1.16
N LEU A 105 -18.31 0.31 -2.02
CA LEU A 105 -17.77 -1.01 -1.72
C LEU A 105 -16.42 -0.89 -0.98
N SER A 106 -16.09 -1.92 -0.21
CA SER A 106 -14.73 -2.11 0.29
C SER A 106 -13.78 -2.55 -0.83
N PRO A 107 -12.46 -2.33 -0.72
CA PRO A 107 -11.50 -2.69 -1.76
C PRO A 107 -11.57 -4.17 -2.18
N ARG A 108 -11.73 -5.09 -1.22
CA ARG A 108 -11.85 -6.53 -1.52
C ARG A 108 -13.13 -6.85 -2.29
N ARG A 109 -14.28 -6.32 -1.86
CA ARG A 109 -15.57 -6.48 -2.57
C ARG A 109 -15.56 -5.87 -3.96
N PHE A 110 -14.93 -4.70 -4.11
CA PHE A 110 -14.80 -4.07 -5.42
C PHE A 110 -13.98 -4.95 -6.37
N ARG A 111 -12.86 -5.51 -5.91
CA ARG A 111 -12.04 -6.43 -6.70
C ARG A 111 -12.77 -7.71 -7.08
N GLU A 112 -13.48 -8.33 -6.14
CA GLU A 112 -14.31 -9.52 -6.40
C GLU A 112 -15.35 -9.23 -7.49
N ARG A 113 -16.02 -8.08 -7.40
CA ARG A 113 -17.00 -7.65 -8.42
C ARG A 113 -16.36 -7.42 -9.79
N GLN A 114 -15.16 -6.86 -9.85
CA GLN A 114 -14.45 -6.68 -11.12
C GLN A 114 -14.04 -8.03 -11.73
N ALA A 115 -13.60 -8.98 -10.91
CA ALA A 115 -13.21 -10.31 -11.37
C ALA A 115 -14.39 -11.13 -11.91
N LEU A 116 -15.61 -10.87 -11.44
CA LEU A 116 -16.83 -11.50 -11.98
C LEU A 116 -17.27 -10.90 -13.33
N ASN A 117 -16.77 -9.71 -13.67
CA ASN A 117 -17.14 -8.99 -14.90
C ASN A 117 -16.09 -9.15 -16.03
N ASN A 118 -14.97 -9.81 -15.74
CA ASN A 118 -13.87 -10.10 -16.66
C ASN A 118 -13.82 -11.59 -16.98
#